data_AF-Q0INT2-F1
#
_entry.id   AF-Q0INT2-F1
#
_cell.length_a   1.000
_cell.length_b   1.000
_cell.length_c   1.000
_cell.angle_alpha   90.00
_cell.angle_beta   90.00
_cell.angle_gamma   90.00
#
_symmetry.space_group_name_H-M   'P 1'
#
loop_
_entity.id
_entity.type
_entity.pdbx_description
1 polymer ?
#
loop_
_entity_poly.entity_id
_entity_poly.type
_entity_poly.pdbx_seq_one_letter_code
_entity_poly.pdbx_strand_id
1 'polypeptide(L)'
;MDSGGGGGASHKAASGSAPSGAAAANPTAMLSALMSKRAKLQEELRSIERQVYEMETTYLQESNQFGSVLKGFESFLSSSKNTSNLKRSRKFQADERLFSLSSVTSPAV
;
A
#
# COMPACT_ATOMS: atom_id res chain seq x y z
N MET A 1 -37.39 16.73 73.39
CA MET A 1 -36.94 17.77 72.45
C MET A 1 -35.71 18.43 73.05
N ASP A 2 -34.56 17.77 72.98
CA ASP A 2 -33.27 18.41 73.22
C ASP A 2 -32.49 18.35 71.90
N SER A 3 -32.10 19.52 71.39
CA SER A 3 -31.31 19.65 70.18
C SER A 3 -29.96 20.19 70.57
N GLY A 4 -28.99 19.28 70.77
CA GLY A 4 -27.57 19.58 70.90
C GLY A 4 -26.93 19.74 69.52
N GLY A 5 -26.18 20.83 69.34
CA GLY A 5 -25.56 21.22 68.06
C GLY A 5 -24.12 20.76 67.84
N GLY A 6 -23.47 21.43 66.88
CA GLY A 6 -22.05 21.29 66.49
C GLY A 6 -21.89 20.37 65.27
N GLY A 7 -21.41 20.80 64.10
CA GLY A 7 -20.30 21.71 63.81
C GLY A 7 -19.09 20.86 63.40
N GLY A 8 -18.59 21.01 62.16
CA GLY A 8 -17.32 20.40 61.76
C GLY A 8 -17.24 20.00 60.29
N ALA A 9 -16.74 20.92 59.46
CA ALA A 9 -16.26 20.61 58.12
C ALA A 9 -15.08 19.61 58.19
N SER A 10 -15.15 18.52 57.45
CA SER A 10 -14.06 17.58 57.24
C SER A 10 -13.79 17.39 55.76
N HIS A 11 -12.64 17.91 55.36
CA HIS A 11 -11.89 17.66 54.14
C HIS A 11 -11.47 16.18 54.07
N LYS A 12 -11.70 15.47 52.96
CA LYS A 12 -10.91 14.27 52.63
C LYS A 12 -10.84 13.95 51.14
N ALA A 13 -9.62 14.12 50.62
CA ALA A 13 -8.88 13.38 49.60
C ALA A 13 -9.61 12.61 48.49
N ALA A 14 -9.27 13.01 47.26
CA ALA A 14 -9.14 12.26 46.02
C ALA A 14 -9.32 10.72 46.09
N SER A 15 -10.33 10.23 45.37
CA SER A 15 -10.27 8.91 44.73
C SER A 15 -9.88 9.10 43.26
N GLY A 16 -8.57 9.20 43.01
CA GLY A 16 -8.05 8.96 41.67
C GLY A 16 -8.35 7.51 41.30
N SER A 17 -9.28 7.26 40.37
CA SER A 17 -9.39 5.94 39.75
C SER A 17 -8.14 5.74 38.90
N ALA A 18 -7.19 4.97 39.41
CA ALA A 18 -6.12 4.43 38.59
C ALA A 18 -6.75 3.74 37.36
N PRO A 19 -6.24 3.96 36.14
CA PRO A 19 -6.59 3.12 35.02
C PRO A 19 -6.01 1.74 35.32
N SER A 20 -6.87 0.85 35.83
CA SER A 20 -6.59 -0.57 35.95
C SER A 20 -6.08 -1.07 34.61
N GLY A 21 -4.97 -1.80 34.67
CA GLY A 21 -4.10 -2.14 33.56
C GLY A 21 -4.81 -2.50 32.27
N ALA A 22 -4.16 -2.11 31.17
CA ALA A 22 -4.41 -2.55 29.81
C ALA A 22 -5.12 -3.91 29.83
N ALA A 23 -6.43 -3.86 29.52
CA ALA A 23 -7.28 -5.02 29.42
C ALA A 23 -6.49 -6.08 28.64
N ALA A 24 -6.20 -7.20 29.30
CA ALA A 24 -5.54 -8.33 28.68
C ALA A 24 -6.34 -8.66 27.43
N ALA A 25 -5.83 -8.24 26.26
CA ALA A 25 -6.50 -8.43 25.00
C ALA A 25 -6.69 -9.94 24.84
N ASN A 26 -7.93 -10.38 24.76
CA ASN A 26 -8.26 -11.79 24.56
C ASN A 26 -7.41 -12.30 23.37
N PRO A 27 -6.51 -13.28 23.58
CA PRO A 27 -5.54 -13.68 22.56
C PRO A 27 -6.23 -14.16 21.28
N THR A 28 -7.42 -14.74 21.39
CA THR A 28 -8.26 -15.14 20.25
C THR A 28 -8.75 -13.93 19.45
N ALA A 29 -9.15 -12.85 20.12
CA ALA A 29 -9.58 -11.62 19.46
C ALA A 29 -8.41 -10.88 18.80
N MET A 30 -7.22 -10.92 19.41
CA MET A 30 -6.01 -10.37 18.79
C MET A 30 -5.61 -11.16 17.55
N LEU A 31 -5.66 -12.50 17.62
CA LEU A 31 -5.36 -13.37 16.49
C LEU A 31 -6.34 -13.14 15.33
N SER A 32 -7.65 -13.04 15.61
CA SER A 32 -8.64 -12.77 14.56
C SER A 32 -8.41 -11.42 13.89
N ALA A 33 -8.10 -10.37 14.66
CA ALA A 33 -7.76 -9.07 14.12
C ALA A 33 -6.50 -9.11 13.23
N LEU A 34 -5.46 -9.85 13.63
CA LEU A 34 -4.25 -10.04 12.83
C LEU A 34 -4.52 -10.81 11.53
N MET A 35 -5.35 -11.85 11.58
CA MET A 35 -5.77 -12.60 10.37
C MET A 35 -6.57 -11.73 9.42
N SER A 36 -7.52 -10.93 9.92
CA SER A 36 -8.27 -9.97 9.09
C SER A 36 -7.36 -8.91 8.48
N LYS A 37 -6.39 -8.39 9.25
CA LYS A 37 -5.39 -7.44 8.74
C LYS A 37 -4.54 -8.06 7.64
N ARG A 38 -4.07 -9.31 7.83
CA ARG A 38 -3.32 -10.05 6.81
C ARG A 38 -4.14 -10.20 5.53
N ALA A 39 -5.40 -10.62 5.63
CA ALA A 39 -6.27 -10.79 4.47
C ALA A 39 -6.49 -9.47 3.71
N LYS A 40 -6.70 -8.35 4.43
CA LYS A 40 -6.82 -7.02 3.83
C LYS A 40 -5.55 -6.61 3.09
N LEU A 41 -4.38 -6.79 3.70
CA LEU A 41 -3.10 -6.46 3.06
C LEU A 41 -2.82 -7.31 1.82
N GLN A 42 -3.22 -8.58 1.83
CA GLN A 42 -3.09 -9.46 0.66
C GLN A 42 -3.98 -9.00 -0.50
N GLU A 43 -5.19 -8.52 -0.22
CA GLU A 43 -6.08 -7.98 -1.25
C GLU A 43 -5.58 -6.63 -1.78
N GLU A 44 -5.10 -5.74 -0.91
CA GLU A 44 -4.47 -4.48 -1.32
C GLU A 44 -3.24 -4.72 -2.21
N LEU A 45 -2.39 -5.68 -1.83
CA LEU A 45 -1.23 -6.08 -2.64
C LEU A 45 -1.65 -6.57 -4.02
N ARG A 46 -2.64 -7.46 -4.10
CA ARG A 46 -3.18 -7.95 -5.38
C ARG A 46 -3.74 -6.82 -6.25
N SER A 47 -4.42 -5.87 -5.63
CA SER A 47 -4.97 -4.69 -6.33
C SER A 47 -3.86 -3.84 -6.94
N ILE A 48 -2.80 -3.57 -6.17
CA ILE A 48 -1.64 -2.79 -6.63
C ILE A 48 -0.89 -3.53 -7.74
N GLU A 49 -0.61 -4.82 -7.59
CA GLU A 49 0.08 -5.61 -8.61
C GLU A 49 -0.68 -5.63 -9.93
N ARG A 50 -2.02 -5.76 -9.86
CA ARG A 50 -2.87 -5.66 -11.04
C ARG A 50 -2.79 -4.28 -11.68
N GLN A 51 -2.84 -3.21 -10.88
CA GLN A 51 -2.73 -1.84 -11.39
C GLN A 51 -1.37 -1.61 -12.08
N VAL A 52 -0.27 -2.08 -11.49
CA VAL A 52 1.07 -2.00 -12.08
C VAL A 52 1.09 -2.72 -13.42
N TYR A 53 0.55 -3.94 -13.49
CA TYR A 53 0.48 -4.72 -14.72
C TYR A 53 -0.31 -4.02 -15.84
N GLU A 54 -1.46 -3.45 -15.51
CA GLU A 54 -2.31 -2.72 -16.46
C GLU A 54 -1.61 -1.45 -16.95
N MET A 55 -1.06 -0.64 -16.04
CA MET A 55 -0.33 0.59 -16.38
C MET A 55 0.90 0.31 -17.24
N GLU A 56 1.65 -0.73 -16.90
CA GLU A 56 2.83 -1.16 -17.65
C GLU A 56 2.45 -1.63 -19.07
N THR A 57 1.31 -2.33 -19.21
CA THR A 57 0.78 -2.71 -20.52
C THR A 57 0.54 -1.48 -21.40
N THR A 58 -0.16 -0.48 -20.87
CA THR A 58 -0.43 0.77 -21.59
C THR A 58 0.86 1.48 -21.95
N TYR A 59 1.80 1.61 -20.99
CA TYR A 59 3.07 2.27 -21.22
C TYR A 59 3.91 1.60 -22.32
N LEU A 60 4.04 0.27 -22.31
CA LEU A 60 4.82 -0.47 -23.31
C LEU A 60 4.18 -0.42 -24.70
N GLN A 61 2.85 -0.40 -24.78
CA GLN A 61 2.13 -0.24 -26.05
C GLN A 61 2.35 1.14 -26.67
N GLU A 62 2.26 2.20 -25.86
CA GLU A 62 2.36 3.58 -26.33
C GLU A 62 3.82 4.01 -26.62
N SER A 63 4.77 3.59 -25.78
CA SER A 63 6.18 4.01 -25.87
C SER A 63 6.98 3.31 -26.98
N ASN A 64 6.42 2.29 -27.63
CA ASN A 64 7.10 1.49 -28.64
C ASN A 64 7.68 2.31 -29.81
N GLN A 65 7.09 3.47 -30.11
CA GLN A 65 7.52 4.34 -31.21
C GLN A 65 8.54 5.41 -30.79
N PHE A 66 8.51 5.88 -29.55
CA PHE A 66 9.29 7.06 -29.13
C PHE A 66 10.52 6.70 -28.29
N GLY A 67 10.73 5.40 -28.03
CA GLY A 67 11.66 4.93 -27.01
C GLY A 67 10.97 4.85 -25.65
N SER A 68 11.58 4.09 -24.74
CA SER A 68 11.04 3.85 -23.40
C SER A 68 12.13 4.00 -22.35
N VAL A 69 11.74 4.16 -21.09
CA VAL A 69 12.69 4.18 -19.96
C VAL A 69 13.55 2.90 -19.94
N LEU A 70 13.03 1.79 -20.45
CA LEU A 70 13.71 0.50 -20.44
C LEU A 70 14.74 0.38 -21.57
N LYS A 71 14.48 1.00 -22.72
CA LYS A 71 15.30 0.86 -23.94
C LYS A 71 16.13 2.10 -24.27
N GLY A 72 15.85 3.21 -23.60
CA GLY A 72 16.39 4.52 -23.90
C GLY A 72 15.65 5.22 -25.05
N PHE A 73 15.91 6.52 -25.16
CA PHE A 73 15.29 7.42 -26.15
C PHE A 73 16.25 7.80 -27.29
N GLU A 74 17.48 7.28 -27.28
CA GLU A 74 18.53 7.63 -28.24
C GLU A 74 18.11 7.34 -29.68
N SER A 75 17.43 6.22 -29.93
CA SER A 75 16.93 5.87 -31.27
C SER A 75 15.92 6.89 -31.80
N PHE A 76 15.08 7.44 -30.92
CA PHE A 76 14.13 8.48 -31.29
C PHE A 76 14.84 9.82 -31.54
N LEU A 77 15.77 10.20 -30.67
CA LEU A 77 16.55 11.44 -30.79
C LEU A 77 17.45 11.45 -32.04
N SER A 78 18.05 10.31 -32.38
CA SER A 78 18.94 10.13 -33.54
C SER A 78 18.16 10.01 -34.86
N SER A 79 16.88 9.60 -34.82
CA SER A 79 16.01 9.48 -36.00
C SER A 79 15.54 10.81 -36.59
N SER A 80 15.92 11.95 -36.01
CA SER A 80 15.65 13.29 -36.60
C SER A 80 16.18 13.44 -38.04
N LYS A 81 17.15 12.60 -38.45
CA LYS A 81 17.73 12.61 -39.82
C LYS A 81 17.29 11.44 -40.72
N ASN A 82 16.56 10.43 -40.21
CA ASN A 82 16.12 9.30 -41.06
C ASN A 82 14.92 8.56 -40.44
N THR A 83 13.72 8.85 -40.94
CA THR A 83 12.42 8.34 -40.43
C THR A 83 12.09 6.90 -40.87
N SER A 84 13.03 6.18 -41.49
CA SER A 84 12.76 4.88 -42.12
C SER A 84 12.74 3.68 -41.15
N ASN A 85 13.36 3.79 -39.97
CA ASN A 85 13.47 2.68 -39.00
C ASN A 85 12.33 2.62 -37.95
N LEU A 86 11.45 3.61 -37.91
CA LEU A 86 10.34 3.69 -36.94
C LEU A 86 9.22 2.65 -37.19
N LYS A 87 9.22 2.00 -38.36
CA LYS A 87 8.09 1.23 -38.87
C LYS A 87 7.99 -0.21 -38.36
N ARG A 88 8.97 -0.70 -37.60
CA ARG A 88 8.85 -2.03 -36.95
C ARG A 88 8.36 -1.83 -35.52
N SER A 89 7.07 -1.52 -35.40
CA SER A 89 6.30 -1.73 -34.16
C SER A 89 6.49 -3.20 -33.77
N ARG A 90 7.38 -3.47 -32.82
CA ARG A 90 7.53 -4.80 -32.25
C ARG A 90 6.51 -4.94 -31.14
N LYS A 91 5.85 -6.09 -31.07
CA LYS A 91 5.06 -6.42 -29.88
C LYS A 91 6.03 -6.48 -28.69
N PHE A 92 5.69 -5.82 -27.60
CA PHE A 92 6.50 -5.91 -26.39
C PHE A 92 6.47 -7.34 -25.87
N GLN A 93 7.59 -7.79 -25.30
CA GLN A 93 7.74 -9.15 -24.79
C GLN A 93 7.30 -9.19 -23.32
N ALA A 94 6.90 -10.36 -22.82
CA ALA A 94 6.56 -10.53 -21.41
C ALA A 94 7.73 -10.13 -20.49
N ASP A 95 8.96 -10.45 -20.89
CA ASP A 95 10.19 -10.13 -20.16
C ASP A 95 10.50 -8.62 -20.09
N GLU A 96 9.81 -7.78 -20.87
CA GLU A 96 9.94 -6.32 -20.80
C GLU A 96 9.11 -5.70 -19.67
N ARG A 97 8.31 -6.51 -18.95
CA ARG A 97 7.46 -6.08 -17.83
C ARG A 97 8.22 -5.97 -16.50
N LEU A 98 9.31 -5.20 -16.49
CA LEU A 98 10.23 -5.13 -15.35
C LEU A 98 9.56 -4.74 -14.03
N PHE A 99 8.53 -3.90 -14.04
CA PHE A 99 7.83 -3.52 -12.81
C PHE A 99 6.96 -4.67 -12.31
N SER A 100 6.20 -5.32 -13.20
CA SER A 100 5.41 -6.50 -12.81
C SER A 100 6.30 -7.66 -12.37
N LEU A 101 7.43 -7.89 -13.04
CA LEU A 101 8.38 -8.97 -12.73
C LEU A 101 9.20 -8.71 -11.46
N SER A 102 9.12 -7.51 -10.88
CA SER A 102 9.73 -7.21 -9.58
C SER A 102 8.99 -7.86 -8.39
N SER A 103 7.76 -8.35 -8.62
CA SER A 103 7.00 -9.11 -7.63
C SER A 103 6.74 -10.54 -8.11
N VAL A 104 7.10 -11.51 -7.27
CA VAL A 104 6.88 -12.94 -7.54
C VAL A 104 5.40 -13.36 -7.46
N THR A 105 4.54 -12.50 -6.91
CA THR A 105 3.09 -12.73 -6.82
C THR A 105 2.29 -11.99 -7.88
N SER A 106 2.98 -11.24 -8.76
CA SER A 106 2.37 -10.43 -9.81
C SER A 106 1.69 -11.26 -10.90
N PRO A 107 0.66 -10.71 -11.58
CA PRO A 107 0.01 -11.34 -12.73
C PRO A 107 0.92 -11.63 -13.94
N ALA A 108 2.14 -11.08 -13.99
CA ALA A 108 3.09 -11.32 -15.07
C ALA A 108 3.92 -12.62 -14.93
N VAL A 109 3.87 -13.25 -13.76
CA VAL A 109 4.60 -14.50 -13.44
C VAL A 109 3.80 -15.72 -13.87
#